data_AF-A0AAU3QQI4-F1
#
_entry.id   AF-A0AAU3QQI4-F1
#
_cell.length_a   1.000
_cell.length_b   1.000
_cell.length_c   1.000
_cell.angle_alpha   90.00
_cell.angle_beta   90.00
_cell.angle_gamma   90.00
#
_symmetry.space_group_name_H-M   'P 1'
#
loop_
_entity.id
_entity.type
_entity.pdbx_description
1 polymer ?
#
loop_
_entity_poly.entity_id
_entity_poly.type
_entity_poly.pdbx_seq_one_letter_code
_entity_poly.pdbx_strand_id
1 'polypeptide(L)'
;MYTTESAEARIEDAGNILVAPSALRDHDLVRDFFGSTITPEDLASGSTDLAQQTVYLCGDVSKFSTGQLRAAARVFVVQELSHGYREDDDRPWTPVDLGRVPLRVHGVGVYYRRFFGLGADHFGRISAEHEFQSLTESTKPGTARRSGIYLTPVTQNGDELHFRLLRCSTNLSGPTEGFRPTDTGIVEELNREAAAVFRNQAPLNHVLAQIYHNTLATAERKQSKAKISAHADKTKDMPANGIMAFCTFYDRLDKLKPLAEDAFDYGVKGASGLTRLHFRLKDPTAEHDGTALPAQFTLTLNPGSVFFMPLSTNRLYTHEIRPSSLDAELLPTRLGYVVRCSSAEAVHKDGQTYLKAAGDGDPVKLGPPTPEGMDELRRLYAEENRTSSFIEYGDEFLFSMNSGDYVAPHV
;
A
#
# COMPACT_ATOMS: atom_id res chain seq x y z
N MET A 1 17.17 15.02 28.46
CA MET A 1 15.98 15.33 27.66
C MET A 1 15.29 14.00 27.40
N TYR A 2 14.05 13.83 27.84
CA TYR A 2 13.25 12.69 27.42
C TYR A 2 12.94 12.90 25.93
N THR A 3 13.54 12.10 25.06
CA THR A 3 13.09 11.93 23.68
C THR A 3 11.63 11.55 23.77
N THR A 4 10.73 12.44 23.34
CA THR A 4 9.36 12.04 23.01
C THR A 4 9.49 10.90 22.02
N GLU A 5 9.16 9.67 22.44
CA GLU A 5 9.03 8.53 21.54
C GLU A 5 8.24 9.02 20.34
N SER A 6 8.88 9.07 19.18
CA SER A 6 8.22 9.45 17.95
C SER A 6 7.20 8.35 17.67
N ALA A 7 5.94 8.60 18.03
CA ALA A 7 4.93 7.56 18.06
C ALA A 7 4.72 7.00 16.64
N GLU A 8 5.07 5.72 16.43
CA GLU A 8 4.70 4.98 15.23
C GLU A 8 3.18 5.12 14.98
N ALA A 9 2.76 5.09 13.72
CA ALA A 9 1.34 5.03 13.38
C ALA A 9 0.73 3.77 13.99
N ARG A 10 -0.46 3.90 14.58
CA ARG A 10 -1.16 2.79 15.23
C ARG A 10 -2.39 2.42 14.44
N ILE A 11 -2.61 1.13 14.27
CA ILE A 11 -3.85 0.59 13.70
C ILE A 11 -4.94 0.78 14.76
N GLU A 12 -6.05 1.41 14.41
CA GLU A 12 -7.16 1.68 15.32
C GLU A 12 -8.48 1.20 14.69
N ASP A 13 -9.06 0.14 15.25
CA ASP A 13 -10.27 -0.51 14.72
C ASP A 13 -11.57 0.16 15.20
N ALA A 14 -11.49 1.04 16.19
CA ALA A 14 -12.62 1.72 16.81
C ALA A 14 -13.40 2.67 15.89
N GLY A 15 -12.91 2.95 14.68
CA GLY A 15 -13.57 3.82 13.69
C GLY A 15 -14.48 3.10 12.70
N ASN A 16 -14.63 1.78 12.80
CA ASN A 16 -15.37 0.95 11.84
C ASN A 16 -16.42 0.08 12.55
N ILE A 17 -17.64 0.09 12.02
CA ILE A 17 -18.77 -0.67 12.54
C ILE A 17 -19.40 -1.46 11.39
N LEU A 18 -19.57 -2.77 11.58
CA LEU A 18 -20.36 -3.63 10.72
C LEU A 18 -21.70 -3.92 11.37
N VAL A 19 -22.79 -3.56 10.70
CA VAL A 19 -24.16 -3.87 11.13
C VAL A 19 -24.60 -5.10 10.35
N ALA A 20 -24.65 -6.26 11.01
CA ALA A 20 -24.94 -7.54 10.37
C ALA A 20 -25.96 -8.35 11.17
N PRO A 21 -26.96 -8.97 10.51
CA PRO A 21 -27.85 -9.91 11.17
C PRO A 21 -27.06 -11.09 11.78
N SER A 22 -27.54 -11.65 12.89
CA SER A 22 -26.92 -12.79 13.56
C SER A 22 -26.69 -14.01 12.65
N ALA A 23 -27.48 -14.16 11.59
CA ALA A 23 -27.30 -15.21 10.57
C ALA A 23 -25.98 -15.10 9.79
N LEU A 24 -25.35 -13.93 9.75
CA LEU A 24 -24.05 -13.70 9.10
C LEU A 24 -22.86 -13.85 10.06
N ARG A 25 -23.08 -14.17 11.34
CA ARG A 25 -22.03 -14.18 12.37
C ARG A 25 -20.83 -15.08 12.02
N ASP A 26 -21.10 -16.23 11.39
CA ASP A 26 -20.07 -17.21 11.01
C ASP A 26 -19.49 -16.97 9.60
N HIS A 27 -19.93 -15.92 8.90
CA HIS A 27 -19.38 -15.55 7.60
C HIS A 27 -17.95 -15.01 7.78
N ASP A 28 -17.00 -15.49 6.97
CA ASP A 28 -15.57 -15.17 7.12
C ASP A 28 -15.29 -13.65 7.20
N LEU A 29 -15.99 -12.86 6.39
CA LEU A 29 -15.91 -11.40 6.42
C LEU A 29 -16.28 -10.79 7.77
N VAL A 30 -17.30 -11.33 8.45
CA VAL A 30 -17.74 -10.83 9.76
C VAL A 30 -16.71 -11.20 10.82
N ARG A 31 -16.17 -12.42 10.76
CA ARG A 31 -15.11 -12.89 11.68
C ARG A 31 -13.85 -12.04 11.58
N ASP A 32 -13.43 -11.74 10.36
CA ASP A 32 -12.16 -11.08 10.09
C ASP A 32 -12.32 -9.56 9.87
N PHE A 33 -13.52 -9.00 10.11
CA PHE A 33 -13.82 -7.58 9.95
C PHE A 33 -12.87 -6.71 10.80
N PHE A 34 -12.37 -5.64 10.19
CA PHE A 34 -11.61 -4.62 10.90
C PHE A 34 -12.57 -3.62 11.54
N GLY A 35 -13.00 -3.90 12.77
CA GLY A 35 -13.85 -3.03 13.57
C GLY A 35 -14.73 -3.82 14.52
N SER A 36 -15.80 -3.19 15.01
CA SER A 36 -16.82 -3.85 15.82
C SER A 36 -17.98 -4.33 14.94
N THR A 37 -18.58 -5.47 15.31
CA THR A 37 -19.82 -5.96 14.67
C THR A 37 -20.97 -5.84 15.66
N ILE A 38 -22.07 -5.23 15.22
CA ILE A 38 -23.32 -5.09 15.99
C ILE A 38 -24.50 -5.63 15.20
N THR A 39 -25.59 -5.96 15.89
CA THR A 39 -26.84 -6.37 15.23
C THR A 39 -27.68 -5.16 14.80
N PRO A 40 -28.61 -5.33 13.85
CA PRO A 40 -29.61 -4.30 13.55
C PRO A 40 -30.41 -3.87 14.79
N GLU A 41 -30.66 -4.77 15.72
CA GLU A 41 -31.35 -4.51 16.99
C GLU A 41 -30.50 -3.63 17.93
N ASP A 42 -29.19 -3.90 18.02
CA ASP A 42 -28.25 -3.07 18.79
C ASP A 42 -28.19 -1.64 18.23
N LEU A 43 -28.13 -1.51 16.90
CA LEU A 43 -28.18 -0.21 16.24
C LEU A 43 -29.51 0.52 16.53
N ALA A 44 -30.64 -0.19 16.47
CA ALA A 44 -31.96 0.39 16.73
C ALA A 44 -32.14 0.85 18.19
N SER A 45 -31.44 0.21 19.12
CA SER A 45 -31.45 0.61 20.54
C SER A 45 -30.77 1.96 20.81
N GLY A 46 -29.95 2.46 19.89
CA GLY A 46 -29.19 3.70 20.04
C GLY A 46 -28.05 3.63 21.07
N SER A 47 -27.65 2.42 21.48
CA SER A 47 -26.58 2.21 22.46
C SER A 47 -25.16 2.43 21.91
N THR A 48 -25.01 2.43 20.58
CA THR A 48 -23.73 2.60 19.89
C THR A 48 -23.60 4.02 19.37
N ASP A 49 -22.54 4.73 19.77
CA ASP A 49 -22.21 6.04 19.22
C ASP A 49 -21.64 5.88 17.81
N LEU A 50 -22.25 6.56 16.84
CA LEU A 50 -21.83 6.55 15.45
C LEU A 50 -21.00 7.77 15.06
N ALA A 51 -20.78 8.72 15.98
CA ALA A 51 -20.01 9.91 15.67
C ALA A 51 -18.61 9.53 15.16
N GLN A 52 -18.24 10.08 13.99
CA GLN A 52 -16.96 9.82 13.32
C GLN A 52 -16.76 8.38 12.81
N GLN A 53 -17.79 7.52 12.90
CA GLN A 53 -17.69 6.12 12.49
C GLN A 53 -17.91 5.94 10.98
N THR A 54 -17.21 4.95 10.41
CA THR A 54 -17.54 4.36 9.11
C THR A 54 -18.42 3.13 9.34
N VAL A 55 -19.67 3.18 8.85
CA VAL A 55 -20.67 2.14 9.06
C VAL A 55 -20.86 1.32 7.79
N TYR A 56 -20.75 -0.01 7.91
CA TYR A 56 -21.03 -0.98 6.85
C TYR A 56 -22.33 -1.71 7.17
N LEU A 57 -23.29 -1.67 6.25
CA LEU A 57 -24.61 -2.27 6.41
C LEU A 57 -24.71 -3.58 5.63
N CYS A 58 -25.23 -4.61 6.30
CA CYS A 58 -25.59 -5.91 5.75
C CYS A 58 -27.05 -6.26 6.12
N GLY A 59 -27.67 -7.15 5.37
CA GLY A 59 -29.04 -7.63 5.61
C GLY A 59 -30.12 -6.75 4.99
N ASP A 60 -31.25 -6.62 5.67
CA ASP A 60 -32.40 -5.85 5.18
C ASP A 60 -32.19 -4.35 5.45
N VAL A 61 -31.75 -3.63 4.43
CA VAL A 61 -31.42 -2.20 4.48
C VAL A 61 -32.67 -1.32 4.60
N SER A 62 -33.86 -1.85 4.31
CA SER A 62 -35.12 -1.11 4.47
C SER A 62 -35.46 -0.83 5.94
N LYS A 63 -34.83 -1.55 6.87
CA LYS A 63 -35.03 -1.40 8.32
C LYS A 63 -34.27 -0.22 8.94
N PHE A 64 -33.31 0.34 8.22
CA PHE A 64 -32.52 1.47 8.72
C PHE A 64 -33.12 2.79 8.25
N SER A 65 -33.13 3.79 9.14
CA SER A 65 -33.55 5.16 8.82
C SER A 65 -32.35 6.09 8.67
N THR A 66 -32.46 7.11 7.81
CA THR A 66 -31.43 8.15 7.66
C THR A 66 -31.17 8.89 8.97
N GLY A 67 -32.16 9.01 9.86
CA GLY A 67 -32.01 9.63 11.17
C GLY A 67 -31.06 8.87 12.09
N GLN A 68 -31.15 7.52 12.13
CA GLN A 68 -30.28 6.68 12.94
C GLN A 68 -28.82 6.77 12.51
N LEU A 69 -28.56 6.88 11.21
CA LEU A 69 -27.21 6.88 10.66
C LEU A 69 -26.64 8.28 10.39
N ARG A 70 -27.39 9.36 10.69
CA ARG A 70 -26.99 10.75 10.38
C ARG A 70 -25.67 11.15 11.04
N ALA A 71 -25.35 10.61 12.21
CA ALA A 71 -24.13 10.94 12.94
C ALA A 71 -22.88 10.23 12.39
N ALA A 72 -23.05 9.17 11.59
CA ALA A 72 -21.94 8.46 10.97
C ALA A 72 -21.19 9.37 10.00
N ALA A 73 -19.87 9.26 9.96
CA ALA A 73 -19.05 9.98 8.99
C ALA A 73 -19.27 9.44 7.58
N ARG A 74 -19.41 8.11 7.46
CA ARG A 74 -19.58 7.39 6.19
C ARG A 74 -20.54 6.23 6.41
N VAL A 75 -21.39 5.97 5.42
CA VAL A 75 -22.31 4.82 5.43
C VAL A 75 -22.20 4.07 4.12
N PHE A 76 -21.88 2.79 4.22
CA PHE A 76 -21.72 1.87 3.11
C PHE A 76 -22.76 0.76 3.16
N VAL A 77 -23.33 0.41 2.01
CA VAL A 77 -24.21 -0.76 1.85
C VAL A 77 -23.43 -1.85 1.14
N VAL A 78 -23.18 -2.97 1.81
CA VAL A 78 -22.44 -4.11 1.23
C VAL A 78 -23.39 -4.90 0.34
N GLN A 79 -23.27 -4.71 -0.97
CA GLN A 79 -24.29 -5.12 -1.96
C GLN A 79 -24.62 -6.60 -1.89
N GLU A 80 -23.62 -7.46 -1.84
CA GLU A 80 -23.78 -8.92 -1.90
C GLU A 80 -24.37 -9.52 -0.62
N LEU A 81 -24.32 -8.80 0.49
CA LEU A 81 -24.87 -9.21 1.78
C LEU A 81 -26.15 -8.45 2.14
N SER A 82 -26.63 -7.58 1.26
CA SER A 82 -27.74 -6.67 1.53
C SER A 82 -28.91 -6.86 0.57
N HIS A 83 -30.12 -6.57 1.06
CA HIS A 83 -31.35 -6.50 0.28
C HIS A 83 -32.25 -5.38 0.83
N GLY A 84 -33.36 -5.09 0.16
CA GLY A 84 -34.28 -4.02 0.59
C GLY A 84 -33.74 -2.60 0.36
N TYR A 85 -32.60 -2.46 -0.31
CA TYR A 85 -32.14 -1.21 -0.91
C TYR A 85 -32.75 -1.07 -2.31
N ARG A 86 -33.29 0.11 -2.62
CA ARG A 86 -33.78 0.45 -3.96
C ARG A 86 -32.80 1.44 -4.58
N GLU A 87 -32.45 1.26 -5.85
CA GLU A 87 -31.52 2.16 -6.55
C GLU A 87 -32.09 3.59 -6.68
N ASP A 88 -33.42 3.73 -6.68
CA ASP A 88 -34.13 5.02 -6.73
C ASP A 88 -34.36 5.67 -5.35
N ASP A 89 -33.72 5.15 -4.29
CA ASP A 89 -33.88 5.69 -2.94
C ASP A 89 -32.86 6.81 -2.74
N ASP A 90 -33.33 8.04 -2.48
CA ASP A 90 -32.52 9.27 -2.25
C ASP A 90 -31.67 9.21 -0.95
N ARG A 91 -31.42 8.00 -0.42
CA ARG A 91 -30.60 7.79 0.77
C ARG A 91 -29.13 8.06 0.43
N PRO A 92 -28.41 8.85 1.26
CA PRO A 92 -27.03 9.27 0.98
C PRO A 92 -25.99 8.15 1.22
N TRP A 93 -26.41 6.88 1.21
CA TRP A 93 -25.55 5.75 1.54
C TRP A 93 -24.92 5.21 0.28
N THR A 94 -23.62 4.93 0.35
CA THR A 94 -22.84 4.53 -0.83
C THR A 94 -22.87 3.00 -0.97
N PRO A 95 -23.39 2.43 -2.07
CA PRO A 95 -23.26 1.00 -2.33
C PRO A 95 -21.80 0.63 -2.58
N VAL A 96 -21.35 -0.47 -1.99
CA VAL A 96 -20.00 -1.00 -2.17
C VAL A 96 -20.01 -2.52 -2.32
N ASP A 97 -19.03 -3.05 -3.04
CA ASP A 97 -18.81 -4.49 -3.12
C ASP A 97 -18.17 -5.05 -1.84
N LEU A 98 -18.24 -6.37 -1.68
CA LEU A 98 -17.62 -7.10 -0.58
C LEU A 98 -16.12 -6.82 -0.41
N GLY A 99 -15.42 -6.46 -1.48
CA GLY A 99 -13.98 -6.21 -1.47
C GLY A 99 -13.58 -4.85 -0.90
N ARG A 100 -14.54 -3.92 -0.75
CA ARG A 100 -14.40 -2.64 -0.03
C ARG A 100 -14.53 -2.77 1.49
N VAL A 101 -14.89 -3.95 2.01
CA VAL A 101 -14.97 -4.17 3.45
C VAL A 101 -13.56 -4.43 4.01
N PRO A 102 -13.11 -3.70 5.05
CA PRO A 102 -11.77 -3.85 5.60
C PRO A 102 -11.63 -5.13 6.43
N LEU A 103 -10.56 -5.87 6.19
CA LEU A 103 -10.23 -7.11 6.91
C LEU A 103 -8.98 -6.92 7.76
N ARG A 104 -9.04 -7.37 9.01
CA ARG A 104 -7.89 -7.39 9.92
C ARG A 104 -6.90 -8.45 9.47
N VAL A 105 -5.63 -8.06 9.35
CA VAL A 105 -4.53 -9.00 9.08
C VAL A 105 -3.68 -9.11 10.34
N HIS A 106 -4.02 -10.05 11.21
CA HIS A 106 -3.25 -10.42 12.41
C HIS A 106 -2.83 -9.25 13.33
N GLY A 107 -3.55 -8.13 13.31
CA GLY A 107 -3.17 -6.91 14.05
C GLY A 107 -1.97 -6.15 13.46
N VAL A 108 -1.45 -6.55 12.30
CA VAL A 108 -0.27 -5.95 11.65
C VAL A 108 -0.60 -5.21 10.35
N GLY A 109 -1.88 -5.19 9.96
CA GLY A 109 -2.35 -4.40 8.84
C GLY A 109 -3.83 -4.60 8.55
N VAL A 110 -4.30 -3.89 7.53
CA VAL A 110 -5.70 -3.93 7.07
C VAL A 110 -5.72 -4.20 5.57
N TYR A 111 -6.52 -5.18 5.15
CA TYR A 111 -6.59 -5.63 3.78
C TYR A 111 -7.98 -5.42 3.19
N TYR A 112 -8.01 -4.82 2.00
CA TYR A 112 -9.18 -4.70 1.15
C TYR A 112 -8.97 -5.58 -0.07
N ARG A 113 -9.82 -6.61 -0.24
CA ARG A 113 -9.70 -7.56 -1.36
C ARG A 113 -9.95 -6.90 -2.72
N ARG A 114 -10.71 -5.80 -2.76
CA ARG A 114 -10.95 -4.99 -3.95
C ARG A 114 -11.31 -3.56 -3.53
N PHE A 115 -10.29 -2.79 -3.18
CA PHE A 115 -10.48 -1.38 -2.88
C PHE A 115 -10.83 -0.60 -4.17
N PHE A 116 -10.07 -0.82 -5.24
CA PHE A 116 -10.28 -0.16 -6.51
C PHE A 116 -11.13 -1.03 -7.45
N GLY A 117 -12.15 -0.43 -8.05
CA GLY A 117 -13.02 -1.11 -9.01
C GLY A 117 -12.25 -1.53 -10.28
N LEU A 118 -12.57 -2.71 -10.82
CA LEU A 118 -11.89 -3.26 -12.00
C LEU A 118 -12.16 -2.46 -13.28
N GLY A 119 -13.31 -1.79 -13.36
CA GLY A 119 -13.69 -0.97 -14.51
C GLY A 119 -12.91 0.34 -14.64
N ALA A 120 -12.11 0.73 -13.63
CA ALA A 120 -11.35 1.98 -13.65
C ALA A 120 -10.04 1.91 -14.46
N ASP A 121 -9.62 0.72 -14.88
CA ASP A 121 -8.41 0.46 -15.68
C ASP A 121 -7.16 1.20 -15.18
N HIS A 122 -6.88 1.11 -13.86
CA HIS A 122 -5.72 1.76 -13.27
C HIS A 122 -4.40 1.31 -13.91
N PHE A 123 -4.29 0.05 -14.33
CA PHE A 123 -3.09 -0.43 -15.04
C PHE A 123 -2.89 0.34 -16.35
N GLY A 124 -3.91 0.39 -17.22
CA GLY A 124 -3.82 1.05 -18.52
C GLY A 124 -3.59 2.55 -18.37
N ARG A 125 -4.32 3.21 -17.46
CA ARG A 125 -4.19 4.65 -17.21
C ARG A 125 -2.81 5.05 -16.71
N ILE A 126 -2.28 4.37 -15.68
CA ILE A 126 -0.94 4.66 -15.16
C ILE A 126 0.12 4.39 -16.23
N SER A 127 -0.02 3.32 -17.01
CA SER A 127 0.92 2.99 -18.09
C SER A 127 0.86 3.96 -19.27
N ALA A 128 -0.26 4.68 -19.45
CA ALA A 128 -0.41 5.71 -20.46
C ALA A 128 0.06 7.09 -19.98
N GLU A 129 -0.04 7.35 -18.68
CA GLU A 129 0.35 8.61 -18.04
C GLU A 129 1.87 8.71 -17.78
N HIS A 130 2.58 7.58 -17.70
CA HIS A 130 3.99 7.52 -17.29
C HIS A 130 4.87 6.61 -18.15
N GLU A 131 6.13 7.00 -18.31
CA GLU A 131 7.16 6.17 -18.94
C GLU A 131 7.95 5.38 -17.89
N PHE A 132 7.71 4.07 -17.84
CA PHE A 132 8.38 3.19 -16.87
C PHE A 132 9.86 2.98 -17.21
N GLN A 133 10.71 3.13 -16.21
CA GLN A 133 12.16 3.10 -16.35
C GLN A 133 12.71 1.70 -16.04
N SER A 134 13.87 1.37 -16.61
CA SER A 134 14.55 0.12 -16.28
C SER A 134 15.06 0.13 -14.84
N LEU A 135 15.00 -1.03 -14.17
CA LEU A 135 15.65 -1.25 -12.88
C LEU A 135 16.91 -2.08 -13.08
N THR A 136 17.99 -1.77 -12.36
CA THR A 136 19.15 -2.69 -12.26
C THR A 136 18.94 -3.69 -11.11
N GLU A 137 19.36 -4.95 -11.30
CA GLU A 137 19.38 -5.93 -10.20
C GLU A 137 20.58 -5.71 -9.28
N SER A 138 20.45 -4.80 -8.30
CA SER A 138 21.55 -4.54 -7.34
C SER A 138 22.83 -4.11 -8.10
N THR A 139 23.98 -4.73 -7.78
CA THR A 139 25.29 -4.51 -8.41
C THR A 139 25.55 -5.37 -9.65
N LYS A 140 24.58 -6.17 -10.11
CA LYS A 140 24.77 -7.06 -11.25
C LYS A 140 24.60 -6.30 -12.58
N PRO A 141 25.38 -6.62 -13.63
CA PRO A 141 25.31 -5.96 -14.93
C PRO A 141 24.06 -6.33 -15.77
N GLY A 142 22.89 -6.51 -15.14
CA GLY A 142 21.65 -6.89 -15.80
C GLY A 142 20.45 -6.06 -15.34
N THR A 143 19.50 -5.86 -16.25
CA THR A 143 18.20 -5.26 -15.96
C THR A 143 17.31 -6.27 -15.23
N ALA A 144 16.64 -5.81 -14.17
CA ALA A 144 15.60 -6.60 -13.51
C ALA A 144 14.46 -6.88 -14.49
N ARG A 145 13.69 -7.94 -14.25
CA ARG A 145 12.42 -8.21 -14.98
C ARG A 145 11.27 -7.29 -14.56
N ARG A 146 11.62 -6.13 -14.04
CA ARG A 146 10.71 -5.11 -13.59
C ARG A 146 11.13 -3.81 -14.22
N SER A 147 10.15 -3.06 -14.67
CA SER A 147 10.29 -1.64 -14.91
C SER A 147 9.56 -0.90 -13.79
N GLY A 148 9.92 0.35 -13.53
CA GLY A 148 9.35 1.10 -12.43
C GLY A 148 9.56 2.59 -12.56
N ILE A 149 8.90 3.33 -11.69
CA ILE A 149 8.96 4.78 -11.65
C ILE A 149 8.67 5.28 -10.23
N TYR A 150 9.31 6.38 -9.86
CA TYR A 150 8.95 7.13 -8.66
C TYR A 150 8.03 8.28 -9.02
N LEU A 151 6.95 8.42 -8.27
CA LEU A 151 5.98 9.48 -8.44
C LEU A 151 5.79 10.25 -7.13
N THR A 152 5.68 11.56 -7.21
CA THR A 152 5.36 12.44 -6.06
C THR A 152 4.71 13.73 -6.56
N PRO A 153 3.98 14.50 -5.74
CA PRO A 153 3.56 15.83 -6.13
C PRO A 153 4.79 16.71 -6.46
N VAL A 154 4.80 17.30 -7.66
CA VAL A 154 5.81 18.26 -8.09
C VAL A 154 5.13 19.62 -8.24
N THR A 155 5.73 20.66 -7.65
CA THR A 155 5.24 22.04 -7.76
C THR A 155 6.35 22.93 -8.30
N GLN A 156 5.99 23.86 -9.17
CA GLN A 156 6.94 24.78 -9.78
C GLN A 156 6.79 26.18 -9.18
N ASN A 157 7.90 26.78 -8.75
CA ASN A 157 7.97 28.18 -8.30
C ASN A 157 9.09 28.90 -9.06
N GLY A 158 8.72 29.65 -10.10
CA GLY A 158 9.72 30.17 -11.04
C GLY A 158 10.46 29.02 -11.73
N ASP A 159 11.79 29.01 -11.61
CA ASP A 159 12.65 27.95 -12.14
C ASP A 159 12.91 26.80 -11.14
N GLU A 160 12.39 26.92 -9.91
CA GLU A 160 12.53 25.88 -8.88
C GLU A 160 11.43 24.82 -9.00
N LEU A 161 11.83 23.55 -8.97
CA LEU A 161 10.92 22.40 -8.89
C LEU A 161 10.98 21.79 -7.49
N HIS A 162 9.88 21.86 -6.74
CA HIS A 162 9.77 21.31 -5.39
C HIS A 162 9.04 19.97 -5.41
N PHE A 163 9.60 18.98 -4.72
CA PHE A 163 9.12 17.61 -4.71
C PHE A 163 9.60 16.89 -3.44
N ARG A 164 9.27 15.60 -3.30
CA ARG A 164 9.77 14.75 -2.20
C ARG A 164 10.58 13.60 -2.75
N LEU A 165 11.69 13.30 -2.10
CA LEU A 165 12.53 12.15 -2.41
C LEU A 165 12.16 10.96 -1.53
N LEU A 166 12.42 9.75 -2.01
CA LEU A 166 12.42 8.55 -1.18
C LEU A 166 13.66 7.72 -1.55
N ARG A 167 14.81 8.15 -1.04
CA ARG A 167 16.15 7.63 -1.33
C ARG A 167 16.34 6.25 -0.71
N CYS A 168 15.75 5.26 -1.34
CA CYS A 168 15.88 3.86 -0.96
C CYS A 168 16.82 3.11 -1.91
N SER A 169 16.86 1.78 -1.81
CA SER A 169 17.78 0.91 -2.54
C SER A 169 17.41 0.65 -4.01
N THR A 170 16.30 1.22 -4.51
CA THR A 170 15.90 1.02 -5.91
C THR A 170 16.72 1.93 -6.81
N ASN A 171 17.34 1.35 -7.83
CA ASN A 171 18.15 2.07 -8.79
C ASN A 171 17.38 2.20 -10.11
N LEU A 172 16.61 3.27 -10.22
CA LEU A 172 15.92 3.67 -11.44
C LEU A 172 16.85 4.53 -12.30
N SER A 173 16.71 4.42 -13.62
CA SER A 173 17.60 5.11 -14.56
C SER A 173 17.15 6.53 -14.94
N GLY A 174 15.94 6.95 -14.57
CA GLY A 174 15.37 8.25 -14.95
C GLY A 174 14.85 9.04 -13.75
N PRO A 175 14.36 10.27 -13.99
CA PRO A 175 13.89 11.17 -12.94
C PRO A 175 12.65 10.65 -12.20
N THR A 176 12.39 11.22 -11.03
CA THR A 176 11.06 11.15 -10.41
C THR A 176 10.06 11.95 -11.25
N GLU A 177 8.82 11.49 -11.35
CA GLU A 177 7.76 12.23 -12.06
C GLU A 177 6.70 12.80 -11.11
N GLY A 178 6.05 13.86 -11.57
CA GLY A 178 4.88 14.46 -10.96
C GLY A 178 3.69 13.51 -10.97
N PHE A 179 2.87 13.58 -9.92
CA PHE A 179 1.56 12.93 -9.93
C PHE A 179 0.71 13.40 -11.11
N ARG A 180 0.14 12.45 -11.83
CA ARG A 180 -0.87 12.66 -12.85
C ARG A 180 -2.27 12.46 -12.26
N PRO A 181 -3.35 12.77 -13.00
CA PRO A 181 -4.71 12.70 -12.45
C PRO A 181 -5.06 11.34 -11.84
N THR A 182 -4.56 10.23 -12.39
CA THR A 182 -4.80 8.90 -11.82
C THR A 182 -4.08 8.71 -10.48
N ASP A 183 -2.83 9.16 -10.35
CA ASP A 183 -2.10 9.08 -9.08
C ASP A 183 -2.73 9.93 -8.00
N THR A 184 -3.11 11.18 -8.34
CA THR A 184 -3.80 12.08 -7.40
C THR A 184 -5.05 11.42 -6.86
N GLY A 185 -5.89 10.84 -7.73
CA GLY A 185 -7.10 10.13 -7.30
C GLY A 185 -6.82 8.94 -6.39
N ILE A 186 -5.87 8.07 -6.77
CA ILE A 186 -5.47 6.91 -5.95
C ILE A 186 -4.97 7.37 -4.58
N VAL A 187 -4.01 8.29 -4.53
CA VAL A 187 -3.34 8.70 -3.29
C VAL A 187 -4.30 9.47 -2.37
N GLU A 188 -5.21 10.28 -2.90
CA GLU A 188 -6.25 10.93 -2.11
C GLU A 188 -7.22 9.93 -1.49
N GLU A 189 -7.70 8.94 -2.26
CA GLU A 189 -8.56 7.88 -1.72
C GLU A 189 -7.87 7.08 -0.62
N LEU A 190 -6.60 6.72 -0.82
CA LEU A 190 -5.81 6.00 0.17
C LEU A 190 -5.59 6.83 1.43
N ASN A 191 -5.32 8.14 1.31
CA ASN A 191 -5.18 9.02 2.47
C ASN A 191 -6.50 9.17 3.25
N ARG A 192 -7.64 9.29 2.55
CA ARG A 192 -8.97 9.31 3.19
C ARG A 192 -9.24 8.02 3.96
N GLU A 193 -8.91 6.86 3.37
CA GLU A 193 -9.10 5.58 4.04
C GLU A 193 -8.10 5.37 5.19
N ALA A 194 -6.84 5.78 5.02
CA ALA A 194 -5.83 5.69 6.06
C ALA A 194 -6.25 6.46 7.33
N ALA A 195 -6.96 7.57 7.20
CA ALA A 195 -7.51 8.32 8.33
C ALA A 195 -8.61 7.60 9.12
N ALA A 196 -9.24 6.58 8.53
CA ALA A 196 -10.20 5.71 9.19
C ALA A 196 -9.58 4.40 9.73
N VAL A 197 -8.32 4.12 9.39
CA VAL A 197 -7.60 2.88 9.75
C VAL A 197 -6.51 3.14 10.78
N PHE A 198 -5.87 4.31 10.71
CA PHE A 198 -4.72 4.65 11.53
C PHE A 198 -4.95 5.89 12.37
N ARG A 199 -4.26 5.93 13.50
CA ARG A 199 -4.09 7.10 14.32
C ARG A 199 -2.70 7.69 14.14
N ASN A 200 -2.63 9.02 14.07
CA ASN A 200 -1.40 9.81 14.00
C ASN A 200 -0.52 9.49 12.80
N GLN A 201 -1.06 8.97 11.70
CA GLN A 201 -0.32 8.64 10.50
C GLN A 201 0.15 9.87 9.71
N ALA A 202 1.34 9.79 9.12
CA ALA A 202 1.79 10.74 8.11
C ALA A 202 1.03 10.54 6.78
N PRO A 203 0.89 11.59 5.96
CA PRO A 203 0.23 11.46 4.66
C PRO A 203 1.05 10.61 3.70
N LEU A 204 0.36 9.78 2.92
CA LEU A 204 0.89 9.10 1.76
C LEU A 204 1.14 10.13 0.65
N ASN A 205 2.37 10.22 0.14
CA ASN A 205 2.77 11.29 -0.79
C ASN A 205 3.86 10.88 -1.79
N HIS A 206 4.29 9.61 -1.77
CA HIS A 206 5.34 9.12 -2.63
C HIS A 206 5.02 7.70 -3.09
N VAL A 207 5.18 7.43 -4.38
CA VAL A 207 4.78 6.16 -4.99
C VAL A 207 5.99 5.49 -5.63
N LEU A 208 6.13 4.18 -5.42
CA LEU A 208 6.91 3.31 -6.27
C LEU A 208 5.95 2.43 -7.09
N ALA A 209 5.78 2.75 -8.37
CA ALA A 209 5.01 1.95 -9.31
C ALA A 209 5.95 1.00 -10.06
N GLN A 210 5.61 -0.28 -10.15
CA GLN A 210 6.45 -1.30 -10.78
C GLN A 210 5.64 -2.30 -11.60
N ILE A 211 6.02 -2.50 -12.86
CA ILE A 211 5.45 -3.53 -13.73
C ILE A 211 6.31 -4.79 -13.65
N TYR A 212 5.68 -5.93 -13.43
CA TYR A 212 6.31 -7.23 -13.24
C TYR A 212 6.16 -8.08 -14.50
N HIS A 213 7.26 -8.23 -15.25
CA HIS A 213 7.26 -8.93 -16.53
C HIS A 213 7.60 -10.41 -16.35
N ASN A 214 6.78 -11.27 -16.96
CA ASN A 214 7.07 -12.71 -17.06
C ASN A 214 7.66 -13.00 -18.44
N THR A 215 8.69 -13.86 -18.49
CA THR A 215 9.29 -14.35 -19.74
C THR A 215 8.85 -15.79 -19.96
N LEU A 216 8.31 -16.05 -21.14
CA LEU A 216 7.89 -17.39 -21.56
C LEU A 216 9.10 -18.32 -21.74
N ALA A 217 8.87 -19.63 -21.69
CA ALA A 217 9.88 -20.60 -22.06
C ALA A 217 10.14 -20.52 -23.57
N THR A 218 11.40 -20.69 -23.97
CA THR A 218 11.80 -21.00 -25.36
C THR A 218 12.38 -22.41 -25.41
N ALA A 219 12.72 -22.92 -26.59
CA ALA A 219 13.36 -24.22 -26.73
C ALA A 219 14.71 -24.28 -25.96
N GLU A 220 15.38 -23.15 -25.80
CA GLU A 220 16.71 -23.01 -25.18
C GLU A 220 16.66 -22.53 -23.73
N ARG A 221 15.55 -21.97 -23.25
CA ARG A 221 15.47 -21.31 -21.94
C ARG A 221 14.16 -21.61 -21.23
N LYS A 222 14.25 -21.96 -19.95
CA LYS A 222 13.06 -22.12 -19.09
C LYS A 222 12.32 -20.78 -18.93
N GLN A 223 11.00 -20.87 -18.78
CA GLN A 223 10.17 -19.73 -18.38
C GLN A 223 10.69 -19.13 -17.08
N SER A 224 10.34 -17.88 -16.85
CA SER A 224 10.88 -17.16 -15.72
C SER A 224 9.97 -15.99 -15.33
N LYS A 225 9.77 -15.80 -14.03
CA LYS A 225 8.72 -14.92 -13.50
C LYS A 225 9.35 -13.85 -12.63
N ALA A 226 8.79 -12.64 -12.66
CA ALA A 226 9.26 -11.55 -11.82
C ALA A 226 8.94 -11.84 -10.33
N LYS A 227 9.92 -11.60 -9.47
CA LYS A 227 9.84 -11.79 -8.02
C LYS A 227 10.69 -10.75 -7.30
N ILE A 228 10.44 -10.58 -6.01
CA ILE A 228 11.32 -9.82 -5.11
C ILE A 228 11.61 -10.74 -3.94
N SER A 229 12.88 -10.92 -3.60
CA SER A 229 13.29 -11.70 -2.43
C SER A 229 12.88 -11.01 -1.12
N ALA A 230 12.92 -11.76 -0.01
CA ALA A 230 12.66 -11.24 1.33
C ALA A 230 13.48 -9.98 1.65
N HIS A 231 12.79 -8.92 2.05
CA HIS A 231 13.38 -7.65 2.48
C HIS A 231 12.41 -6.88 3.39
N ALA A 232 12.92 -5.87 4.09
CA ALA A 232 12.14 -4.77 4.63
C ALA A 232 12.33 -3.54 3.74
N ASP A 233 11.27 -2.75 3.57
CA ASP A 233 11.33 -1.48 2.87
C ASP A 233 12.21 -0.49 3.64
N LYS A 234 12.99 0.32 2.93
CA LYS A 234 13.95 1.23 3.54
C LYS A 234 13.24 2.46 4.07
N THR A 235 13.35 2.72 5.36
CA THR A 235 12.57 3.78 6.03
C THR A 235 13.32 5.10 6.18
N LYS A 236 14.53 5.24 5.62
CA LYS A 236 15.42 6.41 5.78
C LYS A 236 14.72 7.77 5.66
N ASP A 237 13.92 7.94 4.61
CA ASP A 237 13.25 9.21 4.31
C ASP A 237 11.78 9.23 4.77
N MET A 238 11.34 8.17 5.47
CA MET A 238 9.98 8.06 5.97
C MET A 238 9.90 8.64 7.38
N PRO A 239 8.87 9.43 7.71
CA PRO A 239 8.65 9.86 9.09
C PRO A 239 8.30 8.63 9.96
N ALA A 240 8.59 8.67 11.27
CA ALA A 240 8.39 7.51 12.14
C ALA A 240 6.93 7.05 12.24
N ASN A 241 5.98 7.99 12.09
CA ASN A 241 4.56 7.72 12.00
C ASN A 241 4.09 7.41 10.56
N GLY A 242 5.00 7.00 9.68
CA GLY A 242 4.71 6.61 8.31
C GLY A 242 3.88 5.33 8.24
N ILE A 243 3.17 5.19 7.13
CA ILE A 243 2.45 3.97 6.73
C ILE A 243 2.79 3.64 5.28
N MET A 244 2.39 2.44 4.85
CA MET A 244 2.51 1.98 3.48
C MET A 244 1.21 1.38 2.99
N ALA A 245 0.89 1.62 1.72
CA ALA A 245 -0.27 1.05 1.03
C ALA A 245 0.21 0.27 -0.20
N PHE A 246 0.07 -1.05 -0.15
CA PHE A 246 0.39 -1.95 -1.27
C PHE A 246 -0.86 -2.11 -2.15
N CYS A 247 -0.93 -1.36 -3.24
CA CYS A 247 -1.99 -1.49 -4.23
C CYS A 247 -1.56 -2.47 -5.34
N THR A 248 -2.50 -3.25 -5.86
CA THR A 248 -2.22 -4.18 -6.96
C THR A 248 -3.23 -4.03 -8.09
N PHE A 249 -2.69 -3.82 -9.29
CA PHE A 249 -3.45 -3.78 -10.54
C PHE A 249 -2.91 -4.82 -11.51
N TYR A 250 -3.76 -5.31 -12.39
CA TYR A 250 -3.40 -6.32 -13.37
C TYR A 250 -3.86 -5.92 -14.75
N ASP A 251 -3.05 -6.29 -15.74
CA ASP A 251 -3.40 -6.37 -17.14
C ASP A 251 -3.49 -7.83 -17.58
N ARG A 252 -4.32 -8.11 -18.59
CA ARG A 252 -4.56 -9.44 -19.16
C ARG A 252 -5.06 -10.50 -18.17
N LEU A 253 -6.07 -10.12 -17.36
CA LEU A 253 -6.78 -11.07 -16.48
C LEU A 253 -7.69 -12.03 -17.24
N ASP A 254 -7.96 -11.81 -18.52
CA ASP A 254 -8.89 -12.55 -19.39
C ASP A 254 -8.58 -14.06 -19.49
N LYS A 255 -7.33 -14.45 -19.26
CA LYS A 255 -6.90 -15.86 -19.26
C LYS A 255 -7.26 -16.62 -17.99
N LEU A 256 -7.65 -15.91 -16.93
CA LEU A 256 -8.01 -16.46 -15.64
C LEU A 256 -9.51 -16.26 -15.38
N LYS A 257 -10.07 -17.09 -14.52
CA LYS A 257 -11.46 -16.93 -14.04
C LYS A 257 -11.48 -16.88 -12.52
N PRO A 258 -12.48 -16.23 -11.92
CA PRO A 258 -12.72 -16.34 -10.49
C PRO A 258 -12.75 -17.82 -10.05
N LEU A 259 -12.08 -18.12 -8.93
CA LEU A 259 -12.10 -19.46 -8.35
C LEU A 259 -13.42 -19.69 -7.61
N ALA A 260 -13.89 -20.93 -7.58
CA ALA A 260 -15.17 -21.28 -6.95
C ALA A 260 -15.17 -21.01 -5.43
N GLU A 261 -14.03 -21.25 -4.77
CA GLU A 261 -13.87 -21.09 -3.32
C GLU A 261 -13.57 -19.64 -2.91
N ASP A 262 -13.12 -18.79 -3.84
CA ASP A 262 -12.81 -17.39 -3.58
C ASP A 262 -13.01 -16.55 -4.85
N ALA A 263 -14.12 -15.80 -4.89
CA ALA A 263 -14.49 -14.97 -6.04
C ALA A 263 -13.53 -13.78 -6.28
N PHE A 264 -12.64 -13.47 -5.33
CA PHE A 264 -11.59 -12.46 -5.51
C PHE A 264 -10.32 -13.05 -6.11
N ASP A 265 -10.10 -14.35 -5.97
CA ASP A 265 -8.93 -15.04 -6.52
C ASP A 265 -9.21 -15.51 -7.95
N TYR A 266 -8.24 -15.30 -8.83
CA TYR A 266 -8.36 -15.62 -10.25
C TYR A 266 -7.37 -16.72 -10.59
N GLY A 267 -7.83 -17.76 -11.27
CA GLY A 267 -7.01 -18.93 -11.54
C GLY A 267 -7.57 -19.87 -12.60
N VAL A 268 -6.93 -21.02 -12.71
CA VAL A 268 -7.29 -22.10 -13.65
C VAL A 268 -7.21 -23.43 -12.89
N LYS A 269 -8.26 -24.26 -13.03
CA LYS A 269 -8.33 -25.61 -12.41
C LYS A 269 -8.05 -25.58 -10.89
N GLY A 270 -8.59 -24.59 -10.18
CA GLY A 270 -8.42 -24.44 -8.73
C GLY A 270 -7.08 -23.86 -8.28
N ALA A 271 -6.13 -23.62 -9.19
CA ALA A 271 -4.85 -22.99 -8.87
C ALA A 271 -4.89 -21.49 -9.17
N SER A 272 -4.56 -20.66 -8.17
CA SER A 272 -4.45 -19.21 -8.33
C SER A 272 -3.37 -18.82 -9.32
N GLY A 273 -3.69 -17.89 -10.22
CA GLY A 273 -2.74 -17.21 -11.11
C GLY A 273 -2.21 -15.89 -10.54
N LEU A 274 -2.68 -15.48 -9.36
CA LEU A 274 -2.33 -14.20 -8.76
C LEU A 274 -1.00 -14.24 -8.01
N THR A 275 -0.44 -13.06 -7.82
CA THR A 275 0.82 -12.88 -7.08
C THR A 275 0.53 -12.88 -5.59
N ARG A 276 1.47 -13.38 -4.79
CA ARG A 276 1.37 -13.39 -3.33
C ARG A 276 2.41 -12.49 -2.70
N LEU A 277 2.01 -11.76 -1.66
CA LEU A 277 2.88 -11.04 -0.75
C LEU A 277 3.06 -11.87 0.51
N HIS A 278 4.26 -12.40 0.72
CA HIS A 278 4.56 -13.30 1.82
C HIS A 278 5.38 -12.59 2.89
N PHE A 279 4.94 -12.67 4.14
CA PHE A 279 5.59 -12.06 5.29
C PHE A 279 6.23 -13.12 6.18
N ARG A 280 7.42 -12.82 6.70
CA ARG A 280 8.14 -13.63 7.68
C ARG A 280 8.66 -12.76 8.82
N LEU A 281 8.32 -13.15 10.04
CA LEU A 281 8.73 -12.45 11.25
C LEU A 281 10.25 -12.56 11.42
N LYS A 282 10.91 -11.44 11.75
CA LYS A 282 12.37 -11.40 11.93
C LYS A 282 12.80 -12.02 13.26
N ASP A 283 12.00 -11.79 14.30
CA ASP A 283 12.20 -12.34 15.64
C ASP A 283 10.98 -13.19 16.05
N PRO A 284 11.11 -14.52 16.16
CA PRO A 284 10.02 -15.42 16.56
C PRO A 284 9.39 -15.12 17.94
N THR A 285 10.08 -14.33 18.78
CA THR A 285 9.60 -13.95 20.11
C THR A 285 8.89 -12.59 20.13
N ALA A 286 8.80 -11.92 18.98
CA ALA A 286 8.13 -10.63 18.91
C ALA A 286 6.63 -10.75 19.18
N GLU A 287 6.15 -9.85 20.04
CA GLU A 287 4.73 -9.67 20.36
C GLU A 287 4.27 -8.28 19.92
N HIS A 288 2.98 -8.15 19.63
CA HIS A 288 2.33 -6.87 19.41
C HIS A 288 1.14 -6.75 20.36
N ASP A 289 1.10 -5.71 21.19
CA ASP A 289 0.09 -5.50 22.22
C ASP A 289 -0.15 -6.73 23.12
N GLY A 290 0.94 -7.41 23.50
CA GLY A 290 0.91 -8.62 24.35
C GLY A 290 0.36 -9.88 23.64
N THR A 291 0.17 -9.83 22.33
CA THR A 291 -0.27 -10.96 21.51
C THR A 291 0.86 -11.49 20.66
N ALA A 292 1.04 -12.81 20.65
CA ALA A 292 2.02 -13.48 19.81
C ALA A 292 1.71 -13.25 18.33
N LEU A 293 2.71 -12.77 17.60
CA LEU A 293 2.61 -12.53 16.17
C LEU A 293 2.78 -13.83 15.37
N PRO A 294 2.07 -14.01 14.24
CA PRO A 294 2.27 -15.19 13.39
C PRO A 294 3.69 -15.17 12.82
N ALA A 295 4.40 -16.29 12.93
CA ALA A 295 5.77 -16.43 12.40
C ALA A 295 5.86 -16.14 10.89
N GLN A 296 4.79 -16.42 10.15
CA GLN A 296 4.63 -16.07 8.74
C GLN A 296 3.16 -15.99 8.37
N PHE A 297 2.84 -15.16 7.38
CA PHE A 297 1.51 -15.11 6.75
C PHE A 297 1.64 -14.71 5.29
N THR A 298 0.56 -14.86 4.52
CA THR A 298 0.56 -14.56 3.07
C THR A 298 -0.74 -13.90 2.67
N LEU A 299 -0.64 -12.85 1.86
CA LEU A 299 -1.77 -12.22 1.20
C LEU A 299 -1.72 -12.56 -0.30
N THR A 300 -2.83 -13.06 -0.84
CA THR A 300 -3.03 -13.06 -2.29
C THR A 300 -3.32 -11.64 -2.72
N LEU A 301 -2.56 -11.09 -3.65
CA LEU A 301 -2.73 -9.74 -4.14
C LEU A 301 -3.84 -9.74 -5.20
N ASN A 302 -5.07 -9.47 -4.77
CA ASN A 302 -6.24 -9.51 -5.64
C ASN A 302 -6.27 -8.29 -6.60
N PRO A 303 -6.96 -8.38 -7.74
CA PRO A 303 -7.14 -7.23 -8.62
C PRO A 303 -7.85 -6.07 -7.91
N GLY A 304 -7.21 -4.89 -7.88
CA GLY A 304 -7.72 -3.71 -7.18
C GLY A 304 -7.53 -3.76 -5.67
N SER A 305 -6.79 -4.73 -5.12
CA SER A 305 -6.60 -4.86 -3.68
C SER A 305 -5.70 -3.77 -3.10
N VAL A 306 -5.90 -3.46 -1.82
CA VAL A 306 -5.01 -2.60 -1.03
C VAL A 306 -4.69 -3.28 0.29
N PHE A 307 -3.39 -3.38 0.62
CA PHE A 307 -2.93 -3.74 1.95
C PHE A 307 -2.26 -2.54 2.62
N PHE A 308 -2.84 -2.07 3.71
CA PHE A 308 -2.26 -1.04 4.56
C PHE A 308 -1.45 -1.66 5.69
N MET A 309 -0.24 -1.13 5.92
CA MET A 309 0.57 -1.51 7.07
C MET A 309 1.35 -0.32 7.65
N PRO A 310 1.50 -0.23 8.98
CA PRO A 310 2.37 0.76 9.62
C PRO A 310 3.86 0.36 9.47
N LEU A 311 4.75 1.32 9.74
CA LEU A 311 6.20 1.04 9.76
C LEU A 311 6.60 0.00 10.80
N SER A 312 5.85 -0.14 11.90
CA SER A 312 6.09 -1.19 12.90
C SER A 312 6.00 -2.59 12.28
N THR A 313 5.07 -2.82 11.36
CA THR A 313 4.98 -4.09 10.61
C THR A 313 6.21 -4.33 9.73
N ASN A 314 6.72 -3.29 9.06
CA ASN A 314 7.95 -3.38 8.25
C ASN A 314 9.21 -3.62 9.10
N ARG A 315 9.21 -3.09 10.32
CA ARG A 315 10.25 -3.32 11.31
C ARG A 315 10.21 -4.76 11.82
N LEU A 316 9.03 -5.32 12.06
CA LEU A 316 8.85 -6.68 12.60
C LEU A 316 9.00 -7.79 11.55
N TYR A 317 8.60 -7.53 10.30
CA TYR A 317 8.56 -8.54 9.23
C TYR A 317 9.47 -8.20 8.07
N THR A 318 10.00 -9.22 7.43
CA THR A 318 10.40 -9.13 6.03
C THR A 318 9.24 -9.56 5.13
N HIS A 319 9.19 -9.05 3.91
CA HIS A 319 8.20 -9.44 2.91
C HIS A 319 8.84 -9.75 1.55
N GLU A 320 8.16 -10.58 0.77
CA GLU A 320 8.58 -10.94 -0.57
C GLU A 320 7.43 -11.12 -1.55
N ILE A 321 7.71 -10.85 -2.82
CA ILE A 321 6.77 -11.02 -3.93
C ILE A 321 6.98 -12.39 -4.55
N ARG A 322 5.99 -13.27 -4.39
CA ARG A 322 5.99 -14.63 -4.93
C ARG A 322 5.03 -14.74 -6.11
N PRO A 323 5.50 -15.02 -7.34
CA PRO A 323 4.62 -15.28 -8.47
C PRO A 323 3.91 -16.64 -8.32
N SER A 324 2.79 -16.81 -9.01
CA SER A 324 2.05 -18.08 -9.07
C SER A 324 2.90 -19.22 -9.65
N SER A 325 2.58 -20.46 -9.28
CA SER A 325 3.16 -21.67 -9.86
C SER A 325 2.70 -21.96 -11.29
N LEU A 326 1.56 -21.41 -11.74
CA LEU A 326 1.04 -21.58 -13.11
C LEU A 326 2.04 -21.11 -14.18
N ASP A 327 1.98 -21.69 -15.37
CA ASP A 327 2.88 -21.30 -16.47
C ASP A 327 2.77 -19.81 -16.80
N ALA A 328 3.91 -19.19 -17.12
CA ALA A 328 4.05 -17.76 -17.39
C ALA A 328 3.10 -17.25 -18.48
N GLU A 329 2.67 -18.11 -19.40
CA GLU A 329 1.70 -17.79 -20.46
C GLU A 329 0.30 -17.48 -19.92
N LEU A 330 -0.08 -18.11 -18.81
CA LEU A 330 -1.37 -17.93 -18.14
C LEU A 330 -1.36 -16.74 -17.17
N LEU A 331 -0.19 -16.24 -16.79
CA LEU A 331 -0.08 -15.23 -15.76
C LEU A 331 -0.40 -13.84 -16.32
N PRO A 332 -1.25 -13.06 -15.63
CA PRO A 332 -1.46 -11.66 -15.96
C PRO A 332 -0.19 -10.85 -15.68
N THR A 333 -0.12 -9.65 -16.26
CA THR A 333 0.96 -8.70 -15.95
C THR A 333 0.54 -7.88 -14.75
N ARG A 334 1.38 -7.85 -13.71
CA ARG A 334 1.08 -7.12 -12.47
C ARG A 334 1.73 -5.76 -12.49
N LEU A 335 0.97 -4.74 -12.12
CA LEU A 335 1.46 -3.45 -11.64
C LEU A 335 1.34 -3.43 -10.12
N GLY A 336 2.47 -3.43 -9.43
CA GLY A 336 2.53 -3.14 -8.00
C GLY A 336 2.67 -1.63 -7.81
N TYR A 337 1.73 -1.01 -7.10
CA TYR A 337 1.70 0.42 -6.86
C TYR A 337 1.78 0.65 -5.35
N VAL A 338 3.01 0.89 -4.86
CA VAL A 338 3.28 0.99 -3.42
C VAL A 338 3.37 2.46 -3.04
N VAL A 339 2.42 2.93 -2.25
CA VAL A 339 2.39 4.31 -1.76
C VAL A 339 2.97 4.35 -0.36
N ARG A 340 3.83 5.33 -0.12
CA ARG A 340 4.58 5.53 1.13
C ARG A 340 4.53 7.00 1.56
N CYS A 341 4.91 7.23 2.80
CA CYS A 341 5.13 8.57 3.35
C CYS A 341 6.59 8.97 3.18
N SER A 342 6.86 10.11 2.54
CA SER A 342 8.17 10.75 2.54
C SER A 342 8.14 12.05 3.33
N SER A 343 9.21 12.28 4.10
CA SER A 343 9.54 13.53 4.80
C SER A 343 10.74 14.26 4.18
N ALA A 344 11.42 13.66 3.20
CA ALA A 344 12.59 14.25 2.56
C ALA A 344 12.16 15.23 1.45
N GLU A 345 11.91 16.48 1.83
CA GLU A 345 11.60 17.54 0.87
C GLU A 345 12.84 17.96 0.07
N ALA A 346 12.64 18.18 -1.22
CA ALA A 346 13.71 18.52 -2.14
C ALA A 346 13.31 19.70 -3.05
N VAL A 347 14.33 20.37 -3.59
CA VAL A 347 14.20 21.35 -4.66
C VAL A 347 15.25 21.08 -5.72
N HIS A 348 14.83 21.08 -6.99
CA HIS A 348 15.75 21.10 -8.12
C HIS A 348 15.82 22.52 -8.70
N LYS A 349 17.03 23.06 -8.79
CA LYS A 349 17.31 24.39 -9.35
C LYS A 349 18.74 24.46 -9.87
N ASP A 350 18.98 25.30 -10.88
CA ASP A 350 20.30 25.48 -11.49
C ASP A 350 20.98 24.15 -11.90
N GLY A 351 20.16 23.18 -12.34
CA GLY A 351 20.61 21.85 -12.75
C GLY A 351 21.08 20.95 -11.61
N GLN A 352 20.74 21.26 -10.36
CA GLN A 352 21.15 20.50 -9.18
C GLN A 352 19.97 20.26 -8.23
N THR A 353 19.97 19.11 -7.55
CA THR A 353 18.99 18.78 -6.51
C THR A 353 19.54 19.10 -5.12
N TYR A 354 18.70 19.69 -4.28
CA TYR A 354 18.99 20.04 -2.89
C TYR A 354 17.93 19.44 -1.97
N LEU A 355 18.36 18.95 -0.80
CA LEU A 355 17.49 18.58 0.31
C LEU A 355 17.15 19.83 1.12
N LYS A 356 15.88 20.04 1.42
CA LYS A 356 15.48 21.09 2.37
C LYS A 356 15.80 20.59 3.78
N ALA A 357 16.49 21.42 4.56
CA ALA A 357 16.75 21.11 5.97
C ALA A 357 15.43 21.14 6.75
N ALA A 358 15.38 20.44 7.89
CA ALA A 358 14.28 20.60 8.83
C ALA A 358 14.34 22.04 9.40
N GLY A 359 13.37 22.89 9.03
CA GLY A 359 13.27 24.30 9.45
C GLY A 359 13.74 25.30 8.38
N ASP A 360 14.03 26.55 8.79
CA ASP A 360 14.37 27.67 7.90
C ASP A 360 15.85 27.67 7.43
N GLY A 361 16.51 26.52 7.44
CA GLY A 361 17.90 26.38 7.02
C GLY A 361 18.08 26.38 5.50
N ASP A 362 19.26 26.77 5.03
CA ASP A 362 19.59 26.73 3.60
C ASP A 362 19.53 25.28 3.07
N PRO A 363 18.97 25.04 1.86
CA PRO A 363 18.96 23.72 1.25
C PRO A 363 20.37 23.16 1.04
N VAL A 364 20.55 21.88 1.37
CA VAL A 364 21.84 21.18 1.27
C VAL A 364 21.89 20.42 -0.05
N LYS A 365 22.95 20.65 -0.83
CA LYS A 365 23.12 20.01 -2.14
C LYS A 365 23.26 18.50 -2.00
N LEU A 366 22.53 17.74 -2.84
CA LEU A 366 22.70 16.30 -2.95
C LEU A 366 24.04 16.00 -3.64
N GLY A 367 24.95 15.35 -2.92
CA GLY A 367 26.28 14.98 -3.40
C GLY A 367 26.33 13.54 -3.92
N PRO A 368 27.36 13.17 -4.70
CA PRO A 368 27.55 11.79 -5.11
C PRO A 368 27.85 10.89 -3.89
N PRO A 369 27.49 9.60 -3.95
CA PRO A 369 27.84 8.65 -2.89
C PRO A 369 29.36 8.48 -2.76
N THR A 370 29.87 8.53 -1.52
CA THR A 370 31.25 8.12 -1.18
C THR A 370 31.32 6.62 -0.90
N PRO A 371 32.46 5.94 -1.13
CA PRO A 371 32.63 4.53 -0.77
C PRO A 371 32.24 4.22 0.69
N GLU A 372 32.73 5.02 1.64
CA GLU A 372 32.49 4.84 3.07
C GLU A 372 31.01 5.01 3.42
N GLY A 373 30.39 6.10 2.94
CA GLY A 373 28.95 6.33 3.09
C GLY A 373 28.10 5.22 2.46
N MET A 374 28.51 4.65 1.34
CA MET A 374 27.81 3.52 0.70
C MET A 374 27.90 2.24 1.53
N ASP A 375 29.06 1.97 2.11
CA ASP A 375 29.26 0.79 2.95
C ASP A 375 28.45 0.91 4.24
N GLU A 376 28.43 2.09 4.86
CA GLU A 376 27.61 2.35 6.05
C GLU A 376 26.11 2.28 5.75
N LEU A 377 25.65 2.89 4.65
CA LEU A 377 24.25 2.81 4.24
C LEU A 377 23.81 1.35 4.00
N ARG A 378 24.67 0.54 3.36
CA ARG A 378 24.41 -0.88 3.13
C ARG A 378 24.41 -1.68 4.43
N ARG A 379 25.27 -1.33 5.39
CA ARG A 379 25.29 -1.93 6.74
C ARG A 379 23.94 -1.71 7.44
N LEU A 380 23.44 -0.48 7.44
CA LEU A 380 22.13 -0.13 8.00
C LEU A 380 20.98 -0.85 7.28
N TYR A 381 21.02 -0.93 5.95
CA TYR A 381 20.03 -1.68 5.17
C TYR A 381 20.01 -3.18 5.49
N ALA A 382 21.17 -3.78 5.77
CA ALA A 382 21.27 -5.17 6.19
C ALA A 382 20.74 -5.37 7.62
N GLU A 383 21.01 -4.43 8.51
CA GLU A 383 20.51 -4.42 9.89
C GLU A 383 18.98 -4.32 9.95
N GLU A 384 18.40 -3.41 9.16
CA GLU A 384 16.95 -3.23 9.03
C GLU A 384 16.26 -4.49 8.49
N ASN A 385 16.90 -5.24 7.59
CA ASN A 385 16.35 -6.50 7.08
C ASN A 385 16.39 -7.63 8.12
N ARG A 386 17.37 -7.62 9.03
CA ARG A 386 17.65 -8.73 9.95
C ARG A 386 17.00 -8.55 11.32
N THR A 387 16.81 -7.31 11.76
CA THR A 387 16.42 -6.99 13.14
C THR A 387 15.06 -6.31 13.21
N SER A 388 14.44 -6.38 14.38
CA SER A 388 13.22 -5.65 14.75
C SER A 388 13.52 -4.32 15.45
N SER A 389 14.79 -3.91 15.50
CA SER A 389 15.22 -2.63 16.08
C SER A 389 14.79 -1.45 15.22
N PHE A 390 14.65 -0.28 15.84
CA PHE A 390 14.58 0.97 15.10
C PHE A 390 15.95 1.27 14.48
N ILE A 391 15.94 1.64 13.20
CA ILE A 391 17.15 1.99 12.46
C ILE A 391 17.17 3.50 12.28
N GLU A 392 18.10 4.16 12.95
CA GLU A 392 18.36 5.58 12.78
C GLU A 392 19.40 5.77 11.69
N TYR A 393 19.00 6.39 10.58
CA TYR A 393 19.91 6.69 9.48
C TYR A 393 20.69 7.98 9.70
N GLY A 394 20.19 8.89 10.54
CA GLY A 394 20.76 10.22 10.73
C GLY A 394 20.71 11.10 9.46
N ASP A 395 21.25 12.31 9.58
CA ASP A 395 21.23 13.33 8.53
C ASP A 395 22.51 13.33 7.66
N GLU A 396 23.44 12.43 7.92
CA GLU A 396 24.76 12.40 7.27
C GLU A 396 24.71 11.90 5.82
N PHE A 397 23.68 11.13 5.46
CA PHE A 397 23.51 10.63 4.10
C PHE A 397 22.95 11.71 3.17
N LEU A 398 23.82 12.60 2.69
CA LEU A 398 23.49 13.67 1.73
C LEU A 398 23.59 13.21 0.26
N PHE A 399 23.35 11.93 0.01
CA PHE A 399 23.38 11.33 -1.33
C PHE A 399 22.21 10.37 -1.53
N SER A 400 21.97 10.02 -2.79
CA SER A 400 21.09 8.93 -3.21
C SER A 400 21.83 7.85 -4.00
N MET A 401 21.37 6.61 -3.85
CA MET A 401 21.76 5.50 -4.71
C MET A 401 21.03 5.53 -6.06
N ASN A 402 19.92 6.27 -6.15
CA ASN A 402 19.13 6.41 -7.36
C ASN A 402 19.65 7.58 -8.18
N SER A 403 20.19 7.30 -9.38
CA SER A 403 20.69 8.35 -10.28
C SER A 403 19.61 9.36 -10.68
N GLY A 404 18.35 8.91 -10.72
CA GLY A 404 17.17 9.74 -10.96
C GLY A 404 16.95 10.88 -9.97
N ASP A 405 17.47 10.77 -8.75
CA ASP A 405 17.22 11.79 -7.70
C ASP A 405 18.04 13.07 -7.93
N TYR A 406 19.08 13.00 -8.78
CA TYR A 406 19.96 14.12 -9.09
C TYR A 406 19.50 14.96 -10.28
N VAL A 407 18.50 14.49 -11.01
CA VAL A 407 17.98 15.15 -12.21
C VAL A 407 16.65 15.84 -11.91
N ALA A 408 16.28 16.80 -12.77
CA ALA A 408 15.02 17.53 -12.64
C ALA A 408 13.82 16.57 -12.69
N PRO A 409 12.85 16.67 -11.75
CA PRO A 409 11.64 15.87 -11.87
C PRO A 409 10.83 16.31 -13.10
N HIS A 410 10.12 15.37 -13.72
CA HIS A 410 9.15 15.72 -14.78
C HIS A 410 7.85 16.21 -14.16
N VAL A 411 7.23 17.23 -14.76
CA VAL A 411 5.96 17.82 -14.31
C VAL A 411 4.77 17.17 -14.99
#